data_AF-A0A671P2T3-F1
#
_entry.id   AF-A0A671P2T3-F1
#
_cell.length_a   1.000
_cell.length_b   1.000
_cell.length_c   1.000
_cell.angle_alpha   90.00
_cell.angle_beta   90.00
_cell.angle_gamma   90.00
#
_symmetry.space_group_name_H-M   'P 1'
#
loop_
_entity.id
_entity.type
_entity.pdbx_description
1 polymer ?
#
loop_
_entity_poly.entity_id
_entity_poly.type
_entity_poly.pdbx_seq_one_letter_code
_entity_poly.pdbx_strand_id
1 'polypeptide(L)'
;MLRFVFFLMCLLQLRHTMLGVMGAVTPKPIIINGTYINPELGKYHARLRTIARSCLYIKEKHGASQDGMYILTTESGTYYQTFCDMTTAGGGWTLVASVHENNINGKCSLGDRWSSQQGNDQNLPEGDGTWANTVTFGTAEASTSDDYKNPGYYDISAQDVSVWHIPNNEQLKSWTSSAILRYHTESQFLTEHGGNLYHLFKVKHTILFIITP
;
A
#
# COMPACT_ATOMS: atom_id res chain seq x y z
N MET A 1 -11.01 6.63 26.23
CA MET A 1 -12.25 7.02 25.51
C MET A 1 -12.07 8.43 24.98
N LEU A 2 -11.48 8.58 23.80
CA LEU A 2 -11.23 9.90 23.21
C LEU A 2 -12.47 10.28 22.41
N ARG A 3 -13.32 11.13 23.00
CA ARG A 3 -14.39 11.83 22.30
C ARG A 3 -13.79 13.07 21.63
N PHE A 4 -14.35 13.42 20.47
CA PHE A 4 -14.15 14.65 19.69
C PHE A 4 -13.10 14.58 18.56
N VAL A 5 -13.58 14.18 17.38
CA VAL A 5 -13.03 14.61 16.09
C VAL A 5 -13.76 15.92 15.74
N PHE A 6 -13.07 17.06 15.83
CA PHE A 6 -13.58 18.35 15.37
C PHE A 6 -13.29 18.51 13.88
N PHE A 7 -14.33 18.47 13.04
CA PHE A 7 -14.28 18.98 11.68
C PHE A 7 -14.27 20.51 11.75
N LEU A 8 -13.15 21.16 11.41
CA LEU A 8 -13.06 22.62 11.35
C LEU A 8 -12.88 23.06 9.89
N MET A 9 -14.01 23.37 9.23
CA MET A 9 -14.02 24.29 8.10
C MET A 9 -13.80 25.71 8.64
N CYS A 10 -12.83 26.46 8.11
CA CYS A 10 -12.63 27.86 8.49
C CYS A 10 -12.30 28.71 7.26
N LEU A 11 -13.21 29.63 6.92
CA LEU A 11 -12.98 30.81 6.07
C LEU A 11 -13.02 32.05 6.99
N LEU A 12 -11.87 32.74 7.06
CA LEU A 12 -11.56 34.16 7.32
C LEU A 12 -12.54 35.04 8.15
N GLN A 13 -12.01 35.67 9.23
CA GLN A 13 -11.85 37.13 9.39
C GLN A 13 -11.04 37.46 10.68
N LEU A 14 -10.32 38.59 10.64
CA LEU A 14 -9.20 38.99 11.51
C LEU A 14 -9.59 39.60 12.86
N ARG A 15 -8.69 39.40 13.85
CA ARG A 15 -8.04 40.35 14.79
C ARG A 15 -8.14 39.87 16.24
N HIS A 16 -6.98 39.61 16.87
CA HIS A 16 -6.63 40.19 18.17
C HIS A 16 -5.13 39.93 18.51
N THR A 17 -4.42 41.02 18.81
CA THR A 17 -3.31 41.18 19.77
C THR A 17 -2.25 40.08 19.86
N MET A 18 -1.05 40.38 19.36
CA MET A 18 0.18 39.60 19.55
C MET A 18 0.68 39.71 21.00
N LEU A 19 0.33 38.74 21.85
CA LEU A 19 1.10 38.41 23.05
C LEU A 19 2.26 37.50 22.63
N GLY A 20 3.47 37.81 23.10
CA GLY A 20 4.70 37.09 22.74
C GLY A 20 4.63 35.59 23.02
N VAL A 21 4.84 34.79 21.98
CA VAL A 21 5.14 33.36 22.10
C VAL A 21 6.60 33.19 21.69
N MET A 22 7.44 32.72 22.62
CA MET A 22 8.74 32.14 22.30
C MET A 22 8.52 30.86 21.48
N GLY A 23 8.41 31.01 20.16
CA GLY A 23 8.35 29.91 19.21
C GLY A 23 9.75 29.59 18.72
N ALA A 24 10.17 28.33 18.86
CA ALA A 24 11.42 27.83 18.29
C ALA A 24 11.44 28.12 16.78
N VAL A 25 12.48 28.82 16.33
CA VAL A 25 12.79 28.97 14.91
C VAL A 25 13.07 27.57 14.37
N THR A 26 12.13 26.97 13.63
CA THR A 26 12.48 25.86 12.75
C THR A 26 13.21 26.46 11.55
N PRO A 27 14.53 26.26 11.38
CA PRO A 27 15.25 26.85 10.26
C PRO A 27 14.65 26.32 8.96
N LYS A 28 14.34 27.22 8.02
CA LYS A 28 14.07 26.87 6.62
C LYS A 28 15.16 25.89 6.15
N PRO A 29 14.82 24.87 5.32
CA PRO A 29 15.83 23.92 4.86
C PRO A 29 16.97 24.68 4.18
N ILE A 30 18.18 24.47 4.69
CA ILE A 30 19.38 25.21 4.30
C ILE A 30 19.92 24.62 2.99
N ILE A 31 19.20 24.86 1.89
CA ILE A 31 19.62 24.56 0.53
C ILE A 31 20.00 25.88 -0.15
N ILE A 32 21.23 25.99 -0.63
CA ILE A 32 21.69 27.10 -1.48
C ILE A 32 22.09 26.49 -2.82
N ASN A 33 21.54 27.02 -3.91
CA ASN A 33 21.81 26.58 -5.29
C ASN A 33 21.71 25.05 -5.48
N GLY A 34 20.70 24.42 -4.86
CA GLY A 34 20.44 22.97 -4.99
C GLY A 34 21.33 22.07 -4.13
N THR A 35 22.20 22.63 -3.27
CA THR A 35 23.09 21.85 -2.39
C THR A 35 22.82 22.10 -0.92
N TYR A 36 22.95 21.06 -0.10
CA TYR A 36 22.85 21.17 1.35
C TYR A 36 24.08 21.88 1.91
N ILE A 37 23.88 22.93 2.71
CA ILE A 37 24.99 23.64 3.37
C ILE A 37 25.77 22.74 4.32
N ASN A 38 25.08 21.80 4.98
CA ASN A 38 25.73 20.81 5.83
C ASN A 38 25.76 19.44 5.12
N PRO A 39 26.94 18.95 4.67
CA PRO A 39 27.07 17.67 4.00
C PRO A 39 26.67 16.46 4.87
N GLU A 40 26.87 16.52 6.19
CA GLU A 40 26.44 15.48 7.13
C GLU A 40 24.91 15.50 7.33
N LEU A 41 24.29 16.68 7.32
CA LEU A 41 22.82 16.79 7.26
C LEU A 41 22.28 16.31 5.91
N GLY A 42 23.01 16.57 4.81
CA GLY A 42 22.72 16.02 3.49
C GLY A 42 22.80 14.50 3.47
N LYS A 43 23.79 13.89 4.14
CA LYS A 43 23.89 12.44 4.34
C LYS A 43 22.80 11.91 5.28
N TYR A 44 22.44 12.64 6.33
CA TYR A 44 21.34 12.26 7.23
C TYR A 44 19.98 12.35 6.52
N HIS A 45 19.72 13.38 5.72
CA HIS A 45 18.56 13.49 4.86
C HIS A 45 18.56 12.45 3.73
N ALA A 46 19.70 12.14 3.13
CA ALA A 46 19.84 11.05 2.17
C ALA A 46 19.64 9.68 2.83
N ARG A 47 20.06 9.51 4.09
CA ARG A 47 19.82 8.32 4.91
C ARG A 47 18.36 8.19 5.33
N LEU A 48 17.71 9.29 5.68
CA LEU A 48 16.25 9.37 5.89
C LEU A 48 15.48 9.15 4.56
N ARG A 49 16.12 9.41 3.41
CA ARG A 49 15.65 9.02 2.07
C ARG A 49 16.07 7.61 1.65
N THR A 50 16.76 6.82 2.48
CA THR A 50 16.91 5.36 2.23
C THR A 50 15.61 4.71 2.65
N ILE A 51 14.55 5.01 1.91
CA ILE A 51 13.25 4.41 2.14
C ILE A 51 13.35 3.02 1.54
N ALA A 52 13.01 2.02 2.35
CA ALA A 52 13.01 0.65 1.92
C ALA A 52 11.98 0.45 0.79
N ARG A 53 12.33 -0.39 -0.19
CA ARG A 53 11.40 -0.73 -1.28
C ARG A 53 10.40 -1.82 -0.91
N SER A 54 10.73 -2.63 0.11
CA SER A 54 9.90 -3.75 0.57
C SER A 54 10.11 -4.01 2.06
N CYS A 55 9.18 -4.74 2.67
CA CYS A 55 9.30 -5.22 4.04
C CYS A 55 10.53 -6.13 4.23
N LEU A 56 10.84 -6.97 3.24
CA LEU A 56 12.04 -7.81 3.26
C LEU A 56 13.32 -6.96 3.35
N TYR A 57 13.41 -5.87 2.58
CA TYR A 57 14.55 -4.95 2.68
C TYR A 57 14.69 -4.38 4.09
N ILE A 58 13.58 -3.94 4.70
CA ILE A 58 13.59 -3.44 6.09
C ILE A 58 14.08 -4.52 7.04
N LYS A 59 13.56 -5.74 6.90
CA LYS A 59 13.93 -6.86 7.74
C LYS A 59 15.43 -7.17 7.65
N GLU A 60 15.96 -7.31 6.44
CA GLU A 60 17.37 -7.69 6.22
C GLU A 60 18.36 -6.56 6.55
N LYS A 61 18.03 -5.30 6.22
CA LYS A 61 18.97 -4.18 6.37
C LYS A 61 18.83 -3.42 7.68
N HIS A 62 17.65 -3.45 8.28
CA HIS A 62 17.35 -2.72 9.53
C HIS A 62 16.94 -3.64 10.68
N GLY A 63 16.88 -4.96 10.48
CA GLY A 63 16.60 -5.92 11.55
C GLY A 63 15.16 -5.86 12.07
N ALA A 64 14.23 -5.29 11.30
CA ALA A 64 12.83 -5.23 11.72
C ALA A 64 12.24 -6.65 11.84
N SER A 65 11.58 -6.89 12.97
CA SER A 65 11.07 -8.21 13.35
C SER A 65 9.60 -8.21 13.77
N GLN A 66 8.98 -7.04 13.88
CA GLN A 66 7.60 -6.89 14.33
C GLN A 66 6.67 -6.67 13.15
N ASP A 67 5.56 -7.41 13.12
CA ASP A 67 4.45 -7.16 12.20
C ASP A 67 3.89 -5.75 12.44
N GLY A 68 3.43 -5.08 11.38
CA GLY A 68 2.81 -3.77 11.53
C GLY A 68 2.90 -2.90 10.29
N MET A 69 2.59 -1.62 10.46
CA MET A 69 2.59 -0.64 9.38
C MET A 69 3.97 -0.01 9.18
N TYR A 70 4.44 0.01 7.94
CA TYR A 70 5.71 0.58 7.53
C TYR A 70 5.52 1.53 6.33
N ILE A 71 6.44 2.49 6.18
CA ILE A 71 6.51 3.39 5.03
C ILE A 71 7.55 2.85 4.06
N LEU A 72 7.14 2.66 2.81
CA LEU A 72 7.96 2.19 1.70
C LEU A 72 8.03 3.24 0.59
N THR A 73 8.99 3.07 -0.32
CA THR A 73 9.08 3.86 -1.54
C THR A 73 9.21 2.97 -2.76
N THR A 74 8.68 3.45 -3.87
CA THR A 74 8.93 2.85 -5.19
C THR A 74 10.28 3.28 -5.75
N GLU A 75 10.74 2.66 -6.83
CA GLU A 75 11.95 3.10 -7.53
C GLU A 75 11.86 4.55 -8.05
N SER A 76 10.66 4.99 -8.43
CA SER A 76 10.42 6.38 -8.86
C SER A 76 10.31 7.39 -7.71
N GLY A 77 10.37 6.92 -6.46
CA GLY A 77 10.32 7.76 -5.26
C GLY A 77 8.92 8.05 -4.71
N THR A 78 7.87 7.38 -5.21
CA THR A 78 6.52 7.46 -4.60
C THR A 78 6.52 6.76 -3.24
N TYR A 79 6.10 7.48 -2.19
CA TYR A 79 5.98 6.94 -0.83
C TYR A 79 4.58 6.37 -0.62
N TYR A 80 4.49 5.27 0.12
CA TYR A 80 3.22 4.66 0.53
C TYR A 80 3.39 3.91 1.85
N GLN A 81 2.30 3.79 2.60
CA GLN A 81 2.27 3.05 3.85
C GLN A 81 1.54 1.72 3.64
N THR A 82 2.11 0.63 4.14
CA THR A 82 1.50 -0.71 4.05
C THR A 82 1.83 -1.58 5.25
N PHE A 83 1.11 -2.69 5.37
CA PHE A 83 1.36 -3.71 6.38
C PHE A 83 2.51 -4.64 5.96
N CYS A 84 3.41 -4.89 6.89
CA CYS A 84 4.46 -5.89 6.77
C CYS A 84 4.19 -7.04 7.74
N ASP A 85 4.16 -8.26 7.19
CA ASP A 85 4.26 -9.48 7.99
C ASP A 85 5.74 -9.86 8.11
N MET A 86 6.28 -9.64 9.30
CA MET A 86 7.66 -9.92 9.68
C MET A 86 7.81 -11.28 10.36
N THR A 87 6.75 -12.10 10.39
CA THR A 87 6.69 -13.34 11.16
C THR A 87 6.61 -14.59 10.27
N THR A 88 5.68 -14.64 9.30
CA THR A 88 5.41 -15.88 8.52
C THR A 88 6.63 -16.29 7.70
N ALA A 89 7.04 -17.56 7.80
CA ALA A 89 8.15 -18.15 7.03
C ALA A 89 9.44 -17.31 7.03
N GLY A 90 9.78 -16.71 8.18
CA GLY A 90 10.96 -15.85 8.29
C GLY A 90 10.69 -14.37 7.99
N GLY A 91 9.46 -14.00 7.60
CA GLY A 91 8.97 -12.62 7.47
C GLY A 91 9.48 -11.87 6.25
N GLY A 92 9.16 -10.57 6.19
CA GLY A 92 9.51 -9.71 5.06
C GLY A 92 8.43 -9.64 3.98
N TRP A 93 7.25 -10.18 4.26
CA TRP A 93 6.10 -10.11 3.36
C TRP A 93 5.51 -8.71 3.35
N THR A 94 5.28 -8.17 2.15
CA THR A 94 4.70 -6.83 1.95
C THR A 94 3.26 -6.97 1.47
N LEU A 95 2.29 -6.42 2.19
CA LEU A 95 0.93 -6.33 1.69
C LEU A 95 0.92 -5.36 0.49
N VAL A 96 0.44 -5.83 -0.67
CA VAL A 96 0.39 -5.02 -1.90
C VAL A 96 -1.02 -4.84 -2.45
N ALA A 97 -1.93 -5.76 -2.11
CA ALA A 97 -3.33 -5.73 -2.55
C ALA A 97 -4.26 -6.52 -1.62
N SER A 98 -5.54 -6.21 -1.68
CA SER A 98 -6.67 -6.97 -1.12
C SER A 98 -7.84 -6.94 -2.08
N VAL A 99 -8.51 -8.09 -2.22
CA VAL A 99 -9.73 -8.26 -3.01
C VAL A 99 -10.89 -8.41 -2.03
N HIS A 100 -11.83 -7.48 -2.05
CA HIS A 100 -12.91 -7.40 -1.09
C HIS A 100 -14.27 -7.36 -1.81
N GLU A 101 -15.16 -8.28 -1.46
CA GLU A 101 -16.54 -8.31 -1.94
C GLU A 101 -17.42 -7.38 -1.09
N ASN A 102 -17.91 -6.29 -1.67
CA ASN A 102 -18.75 -5.31 -0.98
C ASN A 102 -20.26 -5.62 -1.07
N ASN A 103 -20.70 -6.28 -2.13
CA ASN A 103 -22.10 -6.65 -2.36
C ASN A 103 -22.21 -7.79 -3.39
N ILE A 104 -22.27 -9.03 -2.91
CA ILE A 104 -22.35 -10.24 -3.76
C ILE A 104 -23.55 -10.26 -4.73
N ASN A 105 -24.60 -9.48 -4.44
CA ASN A 105 -25.78 -9.34 -5.29
C ASN A 105 -25.59 -8.29 -6.39
N GLY A 106 -24.66 -7.35 -6.21
CA GLY A 106 -24.19 -6.43 -7.25
C GLY A 106 -23.37 -7.21 -8.26
N LYS A 107 -23.77 -7.18 -9.53
CA LYS A 107 -23.04 -7.88 -10.59
C LYS A 107 -22.24 -6.87 -11.39
N CYS A 108 -20.93 -6.86 -11.16
CA CYS A 108 -19.99 -5.93 -11.79
C CYS A 108 -20.43 -4.46 -11.60
N SER A 109 -20.70 -4.11 -10.35
CA SER A 109 -21.22 -2.83 -9.89
C SER A 109 -20.14 -2.00 -9.18
N LEU A 110 -20.51 -0.84 -8.64
CA LEU A 110 -19.57 0.00 -7.89
C LEU A 110 -18.93 -0.79 -6.73
N GLY A 111 -17.60 -0.80 -6.68
CA GLY A 111 -16.82 -1.61 -5.74
C GLY A 111 -16.17 -2.83 -6.38
N ASP A 112 -16.65 -3.34 -7.52
CA ASP A 112 -16.12 -4.54 -8.18
C ASP A 112 -14.83 -4.28 -9.00
N ARG A 113 -13.84 -3.60 -8.39
CA ARG A 113 -12.64 -3.08 -9.09
C ARG A 113 -11.72 -4.17 -9.64
N TRP A 114 -11.74 -5.36 -9.04
CA TRP A 114 -10.95 -6.51 -9.50
C TRP A 114 -11.60 -7.29 -10.64
N SER A 115 -12.81 -6.88 -11.05
CA SER A 115 -13.49 -7.39 -12.24
C SER A 115 -13.89 -6.23 -13.16
N SER A 116 -15.09 -5.68 -13.03
CA SER A 116 -15.62 -4.54 -13.77
C SER A 116 -16.61 -3.78 -12.90
N GLN A 117 -16.56 -2.45 -12.91
CA GLN A 117 -17.61 -1.61 -12.32
C GLN A 117 -18.62 -1.10 -13.36
N GLN A 118 -18.51 -1.56 -14.61
CA GLN A 118 -19.32 -1.14 -15.75
C GLN A 118 -20.35 -2.21 -16.17
N GLY A 119 -20.69 -3.13 -15.27
CA GLY A 119 -21.53 -4.27 -15.57
C GLY A 119 -20.80 -5.36 -16.36
N ASN A 120 -21.58 -6.34 -16.82
CA ASN A 120 -21.12 -7.38 -17.72
C ASN A 120 -21.23 -6.89 -19.18
N ASP A 121 -20.22 -6.16 -19.64
CA ASP A 121 -20.17 -5.61 -20.99
C ASP A 121 -19.22 -6.41 -21.89
N GLN A 122 -19.77 -7.01 -22.95
CA GLN A 122 -18.99 -7.76 -23.94
C GLN A 122 -18.01 -6.88 -24.72
N ASN A 123 -18.26 -5.57 -24.79
CA ASN A 123 -17.37 -4.60 -25.44
C ASN A 123 -16.20 -4.17 -24.53
N LEU A 124 -16.23 -4.55 -23.25
CA LEU A 124 -15.17 -4.30 -22.27
C LEU A 124 -14.68 -5.63 -21.66
N PRO A 125 -14.08 -6.53 -22.47
CA PRO A 125 -13.70 -7.87 -22.02
C PRO A 125 -12.63 -7.88 -20.93
N GLU A 126 -11.84 -6.82 -20.80
CA GLU A 126 -10.84 -6.64 -19.75
C GLU A 126 -11.39 -6.06 -18.43
N GLY A 127 -12.65 -5.63 -18.41
CA GLY A 127 -13.27 -4.93 -17.28
C GLY A 127 -12.49 -3.68 -16.87
N ASP A 128 -12.27 -3.50 -15.57
CA ASP A 128 -11.49 -2.37 -15.04
C ASP A 128 -9.97 -2.52 -15.31
N GLY A 129 -9.51 -3.70 -15.75
CA GLY A 129 -8.10 -3.97 -16.08
C GLY A 129 -7.14 -3.85 -14.89
N THR A 130 -7.66 -3.86 -13.66
CA THR A 130 -6.93 -3.53 -12.42
C THR A 130 -5.69 -4.39 -12.19
N TRP A 131 -5.72 -5.66 -12.56
CA TRP A 131 -4.60 -6.59 -12.36
C TRP A 131 -3.34 -6.23 -13.16
N ALA A 132 -3.48 -5.53 -14.29
CA ALA A 132 -2.39 -5.24 -15.22
C ALA A 132 -2.22 -3.73 -15.51
N ASN A 133 -2.75 -2.86 -14.64
CA ASN A 133 -2.55 -1.42 -14.67
C ASN A 133 -1.80 -0.92 -13.41
N THR A 134 -1.42 0.36 -13.38
CA THR A 134 -0.71 0.98 -12.25
C THR A 134 -1.61 1.83 -11.35
N VAL A 135 -2.93 1.78 -11.55
CA VAL A 135 -3.88 2.50 -10.68
C VAL A 135 -3.87 1.86 -9.29
N THR A 136 -3.90 2.70 -8.26
CA THR A 136 -3.89 2.32 -6.83
C THR A 136 -5.12 2.88 -6.12
N PHE A 137 -5.59 2.20 -5.08
CA PHE A 137 -6.78 2.58 -4.31
C PHE A 137 -6.75 1.97 -2.90
N GLY A 138 -7.59 2.53 -2.02
CA GLY A 138 -7.72 2.09 -0.63
C GLY A 138 -6.52 2.45 0.25
N THR A 139 -6.58 2.02 1.51
CA THR A 139 -5.48 2.09 2.47
C THR A 139 -5.25 0.70 3.07
N ALA A 140 -4.03 0.42 3.52
CA ALA A 140 -3.74 -0.89 4.11
C ALA A 140 -4.65 -1.18 5.31
N GLU A 141 -4.87 -0.23 6.21
CA GLU A 141 -5.77 -0.44 7.37
C GLU A 141 -7.22 -0.77 6.98
N ALA A 142 -7.67 -0.35 5.80
CA ALA A 142 -9.02 -0.60 5.29
C ALA A 142 -9.12 -1.84 4.39
N SER A 143 -8.07 -2.66 4.28
CA SER A 143 -8.00 -3.80 3.34
C SER A 143 -9.05 -4.89 3.57
N THR A 144 -9.66 -4.93 4.76
CA THR A 144 -10.77 -5.84 5.10
C THR A 144 -12.14 -5.18 4.98
N SER A 145 -12.21 -3.88 4.65
CA SER A 145 -13.45 -3.10 4.54
C SER A 145 -13.73 -2.61 3.12
N ASP A 146 -12.72 -2.52 2.26
CA ASP A 146 -12.83 -2.25 0.83
C ASP A 146 -11.58 -2.82 0.13
N ASP A 147 -11.57 -2.80 -1.20
CA ASP A 147 -10.40 -3.17 -1.98
C ASP A 147 -9.18 -2.32 -1.63
N TYR A 148 -8.02 -2.94 -1.71
CA TYR A 148 -6.74 -2.27 -1.53
C TYR A 148 -5.78 -2.63 -2.65
N LYS A 149 -5.04 -1.65 -3.17
CA LYS A 149 -3.92 -1.86 -4.08
C LYS A 149 -2.95 -0.69 -3.95
N ASN A 150 -1.69 -0.97 -3.65
CA ASN A 150 -0.65 0.05 -3.49
C ASN A 150 0.43 -0.04 -4.58
N PRO A 151 1.34 0.95 -4.67
CA PRO A 151 2.41 0.95 -5.68
C PRO A 151 3.34 -0.28 -5.65
N GLY A 152 3.49 -0.92 -4.49
CA GLY A 152 4.29 -2.13 -4.36
C GLY A 152 3.80 -3.31 -5.22
N TYR A 153 2.51 -3.33 -5.59
CA TYR A 153 1.92 -4.36 -6.46
C TYR A 153 2.62 -4.48 -7.81
N TYR A 154 3.03 -3.35 -8.40
CA TYR A 154 3.68 -3.30 -9.70
C TYR A 154 5.18 -2.98 -9.62
N ASP A 155 5.66 -2.38 -8.53
CA ASP A 155 7.04 -1.93 -8.37
C ASP A 155 7.98 -2.97 -7.74
N ILE A 156 7.50 -3.72 -6.73
CA ILE A 156 8.37 -4.65 -5.99
C ILE A 156 8.75 -5.83 -6.88
N SER A 157 10.05 -6.16 -6.92
CA SER A 157 10.54 -7.44 -7.42
C SER A 157 10.52 -8.46 -6.29
N ALA A 158 9.59 -9.42 -6.36
CA ALA A 158 9.36 -10.50 -5.43
C ALA A 158 9.59 -11.87 -6.10
N GLN A 159 9.62 -12.92 -5.28
CA GLN A 159 9.80 -14.30 -5.71
C GLN A 159 8.54 -15.14 -5.48
N ASP A 160 7.83 -14.89 -4.39
CA ASP A 160 6.70 -15.70 -3.92
C ASP A 160 5.50 -14.84 -3.54
N VAL A 161 4.35 -15.49 -3.37
CA VAL A 161 3.08 -14.86 -2.94
C VAL A 161 2.61 -15.49 -1.63
N SER A 162 2.07 -14.66 -0.73
CA SER A 162 1.36 -15.07 0.48
C SER A 162 -0.08 -14.56 0.43
N VAL A 163 -1.05 -15.38 0.83
CA VAL A 163 -2.48 -15.07 0.79
C VAL A 163 -3.11 -15.38 2.13
N TRP A 164 -3.85 -14.41 2.66
CA TRP A 164 -4.57 -14.50 3.92
C TRP A 164 -6.06 -14.28 3.65
N HIS A 165 -6.91 -15.16 4.17
CA HIS A 165 -8.36 -15.00 4.15
C HIS A 165 -8.78 -14.45 5.50
N ILE A 166 -9.10 -13.16 5.55
CA ILE A 166 -9.45 -12.44 6.79
C ILE A 166 -10.94 -12.05 6.71
N PRO A 167 -11.73 -12.22 7.78
CA PRO A 167 -13.11 -11.75 7.81
C PRO A 167 -13.23 -10.25 7.49
N ASN A 168 -14.32 -9.87 6.82
CA ASN A 168 -14.58 -8.47 6.49
C ASN A 168 -14.70 -7.60 7.76
N ASN A 169 -14.27 -6.35 7.65
CA ASN A 169 -14.26 -5.32 8.70
C ASN A 169 -13.41 -5.64 9.94
N GLU A 170 -12.50 -6.60 9.83
CA GLU A 170 -11.59 -6.91 10.93
C GLU A 170 -10.50 -5.85 11.09
N GLN A 171 -10.20 -5.49 12.34
CA GLN A 171 -9.17 -4.50 12.65
C GLN A 171 -7.77 -5.07 12.40
N LEU A 172 -6.85 -4.23 11.89
CA LEU A 172 -5.48 -4.63 11.53
C LEU A 172 -4.76 -5.44 12.62
N LYS A 173 -4.90 -5.03 13.89
CA LYS A 173 -4.30 -5.71 15.05
C LYS A 173 -4.74 -7.18 15.23
N SER A 174 -5.90 -7.55 14.69
CA SER A 174 -6.51 -8.86 14.84
C SER A 174 -6.33 -9.75 13.61
N TRP A 175 -5.79 -9.22 12.50
CA TRP A 175 -5.69 -9.96 11.24
C TRP A 175 -4.99 -11.31 11.39
N THR A 176 -3.84 -11.32 12.08
CA THR A 176 -3.06 -12.55 12.30
C THR A 176 -3.83 -13.62 13.08
N SER A 177 -4.65 -13.23 14.07
CA SER A 177 -5.41 -14.17 14.90
C SER A 177 -6.78 -14.54 14.35
N SER A 178 -7.34 -13.73 13.45
CA SER A 178 -8.67 -13.91 12.85
C SER A 178 -8.63 -14.56 11.46
N ALA A 179 -7.46 -14.60 10.81
CA ALA A 179 -7.32 -15.19 9.50
C ALA A 179 -7.78 -16.66 9.51
N ILE A 180 -8.75 -16.96 8.65
CA ILE A 180 -9.34 -18.30 8.48
C ILE A 180 -8.33 -19.22 7.78
N LEU A 181 -7.64 -18.69 6.77
CA LEU A 181 -6.58 -19.38 6.03
C LEU A 181 -5.39 -18.45 5.85
N ARG A 182 -4.18 -18.99 5.96
CA ARG A 182 -2.93 -18.34 5.61
C ARG A 182 -2.02 -19.36 4.92
N TYR A 183 -1.55 -19.03 3.73
CA TYR A 183 -0.67 -19.89 2.96
C TYR A 183 0.22 -19.06 2.03
N HIS A 184 1.33 -19.62 1.61
CA HIS A 184 2.27 -18.96 0.70
C HIS A 184 2.93 -19.98 -0.23
N THR A 185 3.54 -19.47 -1.30
CA THR A 185 4.42 -20.24 -2.17
C THR A 185 5.85 -20.22 -1.62
N GLU A 186 6.67 -21.19 -2.05
CA GLU A 186 8.12 -21.27 -1.75
C GLU A 186 8.94 -21.63 -3.00
N SER A 187 8.32 -21.61 -4.18
CA SER A 187 8.92 -22.05 -5.43
C SER A 187 9.58 -20.92 -6.23
N GLN A 188 9.51 -19.67 -5.73
CA GLN A 188 10.09 -18.48 -6.36
C GLN A 188 9.55 -18.19 -7.77
N PHE A 189 8.32 -18.65 -8.06
CA PHE A 189 7.75 -18.66 -9.41
C PHE A 189 7.60 -17.27 -10.03
N LEU A 190 7.50 -16.20 -9.23
CA LEU A 190 7.41 -14.84 -9.77
C LEU A 190 8.68 -14.41 -10.48
N THR A 191 9.84 -15.01 -10.16
CA THR A 191 11.12 -14.71 -10.81
C THR A 191 11.05 -14.91 -12.33
N GLU A 192 10.35 -15.96 -12.78
CA GLU A 192 10.13 -16.25 -14.20
C GLU A 192 8.96 -15.46 -14.83
N HIS A 193 8.26 -14.66 -14.03
CA HIS A 193 7.05 -13.92 -14.42
C HIS A 193 7.18 -12.41 -14.19
N GLY A 194 8.41 -11.90 -14.23
CA GLY A 194 8.70 -10.46 -14.13
C GLY A 194 8.67 -9.91 -12.69
N GLY A 195 8.67 -10.80 -11.69
CA GLY A 195 8.88 -10.47 -10.28
C GLY A 195 7.63 -10.04 -9.51
N ASN A 196 6.47 -9.88 -10.14
CA ASN A 196 5.23 -9.54 -9.43
C ASN A 196 3.97 -9.87 -10.23
N LEU A 197 2.81 -9.73 -9.59
CA LEU A 197 1.52 -10.02 -10.19
C LEU A 197 1.19 -9.10 -11.38
N TYR A 198 1.58 -7.82 -11.34
CA TYR A 198 1.41 -6.92 -12.47
C TYR A 198 2.07 -7.47 -13.75
N HIS A 199 3.33 -7.89 -13.68
CA HIS A 199 4.03 -8.44 -14.83
C HIS A 199 3.48 -9.81 -15.24
N LEU A 200 3.11 -10.65 -14.27
CA LEU A 200 2.46 -11.93 -14.53
C LEU A 200 1.19 -11.76 -15.37
N PHE A 201 0.30 -10.84 -14.97
CA PHE A 201 -0.97 -10.61 -15.66
C PHE A 201 -0.83 -9.77 -16.94
N LYS A 202 0.21 -8.95 -17.05
CA LYS A 202 0.49 -8.18 -18.27
C LYS A 202 1.02 -9.05 -19.41
N VAL A 203 1.82 -10.08 -19.11
CA VAL A 203 2.50 -10.91 -20.12
C VAL A 203 1.66 -12.11 -20.55
N LYS A 204 0.88 -12.74 -19.67
CA LYS A 204 0.19 -14.02 -19.95
C LYS A 204 -1.29 -13.93 -20.35
N HIS A 205 -1.64 -12.91 -21.14
CA HIS A 205 -2.99 -12.66 -21.71
C HIS A 205 -4.02 -12.12 -20.73
N THR A 206 -4.88 -11.25 -21.27
CA THR A 206 -6.11 -10.69 -20.70
C THR A 206 -6.79 -11.70 -19.78
N ILE A 207 -7.05 -11.29 -18.54
CA ILE A 207 -7.74 -12.12 -17.57
C ILE A 207 -9.15 -12.39 -18.10
N LEU A 208 -9.34 -13.59 -18.63
CA LEU A 208 -10.65 -14.10 -19.00
C LEU A 208 -11.09 -15.06 -17.89
N PHE A 209 -11.81 -14.55 -16.89
CA PHE A 209 -12.50 -15.42 -15.94
C PHE A 209 -13.72 -16.02 -16.64
N ILE A 210 -13.58 -17.19 -17.26
CA ILE A 210 -14.75 -17.99 -17.66
C ILE A 210 -15.28 -18.63 -16.38
N ILE A 211 -16.22 -17.96 -15.71
CA ILE A 211 -17.02 -18.59 -14.65
C ILE A 211 -18.10 -19.41 -15.37
N THR A 212 -17.98 -20.74 -15.35
CA THR A 212 -19.12 -21.60 -15.70
C THR A 212 -20.15 -21.54 -14.56
N PRO A 213 -21.46 -21.58 -14.89
CA PRO A 213 -22.52 -21.46 -13.90
C PRO A 213 -22.48 -22.55 -12.81
#